data_AF-A0A7X9BGA5-F1
#
_entry.id   AF-A0A7X9BGA5-F1
#
_cell.length_a   1.000
_cell.length_b   1.000
_cell.length_c   1.000
_cell.angle_alpha   90.00
_cell.angle_beta   90.00
_cell.angle_gamma   90.00
#
_symmetry.space_group_name_H-M   'P 1'
#
loop_
_entity.id
_entity.type
_entity.pdbx_description
1 polymer ?
#
loop_
_entity_poly.entity_id
_entity_poly.type
_entity_poly.pdbx_seq_one_letter_code
_entity_poly.pdbx_strand_id
1 'polypeptide(L)' 'LVQMGYRRDAMNLQANVSDDDAIIVPAGIWHNIINKGNVPLKLYSIYAPPQHPHGTIHKTKAEAIAAEHDH' A
#
# COMPACT_ATOMS: atom_id res chain seq x y z
N LEU A 1 -8.53 2.67 6.10
CA LEU A 1 -7.60 3.08 7.19
C LEU A 1 -6.20 3.04 6.63
N VAL A 2 -5.48 4.14 6.69
CA VAL A 2 -4.03 4.19 6.45
C VAL A 2 -3.30 4.22 7.77
N GLN A 3 -2.20 3.48 7.86
CA GLN A 3 -1.27 3.49 8.98
C GLN A 3 0.12 3.82 8.45
N MET A 4 0.83 4.77 9.07
CA MET A 4 2.21 5.13 8.69
C MET A 4 3.10 5.40 9.90
N GLY A 5 4.41 5.18 9.75
CA GLY A 5 5.40 5.45 10.79
C GLY A 5 6.84 5.31 10.32
N TYR A 6 7.77 5.88 11.09
CA TYR A 6 9.21 5.72 10.84
C TYR A 6 9.73 4.31 11.17
N ARG A 7 8.98 3.54 11.97
CA ARG A 7 9.33 2.17 12.34
C ARG A 7 8.12 1.27 12.19
N ARG A 8 8.36 0.01 11.80
CA ARG A 8 7.31 -1.00 11.59
C ARG A 8 6.48 -1.27 12.85
N ASP A 9 7.11 -1.22 14.01
CA ASP A 9 6.50 -1.44 15.33
C ASP A 9 5.85 -0.18 15.92
N ALA A 10 6.01 0.98 15.28
CA ALA A 10 5.49 2.27 15.74
C ALA A 10 4.80 3.04 14.60
N MET A 11 3.60 2.57 14.22
CA MET A 11 2.73 3.20 13.21
C MET A 11 1.92 4.34 13.84
N ASN A 12 2.58 5.46 14.14
CA ASN A 12 2.02 6.55 14.94
C ASN A 12 0.94 7.37 14.20
N LEU A 13 0.96 7.38 12.87
CA LEU A 13 -0.10 8.01 12.08
C LEU A 13 -1.15 6.97 11.73
N GLN A 14 -2.40 7.25 12.08
CA GLN A 14 -3.55 6.46 11.64
C GLN A 14 -4.67 7.40 11.19
N ALA A 15 -5.16 7.21 9.97
CA ALA A 15 -6.23 8.04 9.42
C ALA A 15 -7.24 7.20 8.65
N ASN A 16 -8.52 7.52 8.81
CA ASN A 16 -9.54 7.00 7.90
C ASN A 16 -9.44 7.77 6.58
N VAL A 17 -9.60 7.05 5.49
CA VAL A 17 -9.60 7.58 4.13
C VAL A 17 -10.86 7.07 3.44
N SER A 18 -11.38 7.88 2.54
CA SER A 18 -12.66 7.69 1.85
C SER A 18 -12.47 7.98 0.36
N ASP A 19 -13.56 7.91 -0.40
CA ASP A 19 -13.57 8.35 -1.79
C ASP A 19 -13.06 9.80 -1.89
N ASP A 20 -12.32 10.09 -2.96
CA ASP A 20 -11.65 11.38 -3.25
C ASP A 20 -10.45 11.76 -2.35
N ASP A 21 -10.05 10.92 -1.39
CA ASP A 21 -8.82 11.14 -0.62
C ASP A 21 -7.54 10.67 -1.35
N ALA A 22 -6.42 11.33 -1.06
CA ALA A 22 -5.09 10.93 -1.52
C ALA A 22 -4.15 10.58 -0.34
N ILE A 23 -3.30 9.57 -0.54
CA ILE A 23 -2.27 9.16 0.44
C ILE A 23 -0.89 9.43 -0.16
N ILE A 24 -0.08 10.20 0.56
CA ILE A 24 1.33 10.42 0.20
C ILE A 24 2.22 9.62 1.14
N VAL A 25 3.02 8.70 0.59
CA VAL A 25 3.98 7.88 1.33
C VAL A 25 5.40 8.33 0.97
N PRO A 26 6.11 9.05 1.86
CA PRO A 26 7.50 9.41 1.64
C PRO A 26 8.43 8.18 1.64
N ALA A 27 9.56 8.28 0.95
CA ALA A 27 10.58 7.23 0.97
C ALA A 27 11.05 6.94 2.41
N GLY A 28 11.24 5.66 2.73
CA GLY A 28 11.66 5.20 4.06
C GLY A 28 10.55 5.16 5.12
N ILE A 29 9.31 5.52 4.77
CA ILE A 29 8.17 5.43 5.68
C ILE A 29 7.49 4.07 5.57
N TRP A 30 7.36 3.40 6.71
CA TRP A 30 6.53 2.21 6.81
C TRP A 30 5.07 2.60 6.65
N HIS A 31 4.31 1.84 5.86
CA HIS A 31 2.91 2.13 5.61
C HIS A 31 2.09 0.84 5.44
N ASN A 32 0.79 0.93 5.75
CA ASN A 32 -0.17 -0.13 5.50
C ASN A 32 -1.55 0.48 5.19
N ILE A 33 -2.25 -0.06 4.19
CA ILE A 33 -3.60 0.36 3.82
C ILE A 33 -4.55 -0.80 4.07
N ILE A 34 -5.50 -0.60 4.98
CA ILE A 34 -6.45 -1.60 5.43
C ILE A 34 -7.85 -1.19 4.98
N ASN A 35 -8.48 -2.04 4.15
CA ASN A 35 -9.90 -1.91 3.83
C ASN A 35 -10.73 -2.21 5.09
N LYS A 36 -11.44 -1.21 5.61
CA LYS A 36 -12.37 -1.34 6.74
C LYS A 36 -13.83 -1.32 6.29
N GLY A 37 -14.09 -1.16 5.00
CA GLY A 37 -15.43 -1.20 4.42
C GLY A 37 -15.92 -2.63 4.19
N ASN A 38 -17.16 -2.74 3.73
CA ASN A 38 -17.81 -3.99 3.36
C ASN A 38 -17.80 -4.28 1.85
N VAL A 39 -17.23 -3.38 1.05
CA VAL A 39 -17.05 -3.53 -0.40
C VAL A 39 -15.56 -3.53 -0.76
N PRO A 40 -15.17 -4.08 -1.94
CA PRO A 40 -13.79 -4.02 -2.39
C PRO A 40 -13.29 -2.58 -2.51
N LEU A 41 -12.20 -2.26 -1.82
CA LEU A 41 -11.48 -1.00 -1.98
C LEU A 41 -10.79 -0.99 -3.34
N LYS A 42 -11.07 0.04 -4.14
CA LYS A 42 -10.40 0.29 -5.42
C LYS A 42 -9.49 1.49 -5.27
N LEU A 43 -8.22 1.34 -5.63
CA LEU A 43 -7.22 2.40 -5.59
C LEU A 43 -6.21 2.22 -6.73
N TYR A 44 -5.47 3.28 -7.01
CA TYR A 44 -4.28 3.23 -7.87
C TYR A 44 -3.08 3.74 -7.07
N SER A 45 -1.90 3.19 -7.36
CA SER A 45 -0.64 3.60 -6.74
C SER A 45 0.30 4.13 -7.80
N ILE A 46 0.99 5.23 -7.51
CA ILE A 46 2.02 5.81 -8.38
C ILE A 46 3.34 5.73 -7.62
N TYR A 47 4.30 5.00 -8.18
CA TYR A 47 5.63 4.81 -7.58
C TYR A 47 6.67 5.67 -8.29
N ALA A 48 7.61 6.22 -7.51
CA ALA A 48 8.77 6.95 -8.02
C ALA A 48 10.01 6.60 -7.18
N PRO A 49 11.00 5.86 -7.73
CA PRO A 49 11.04 5.23 -9.06
C PRO A 49 10.03 4.06 -9.19
N PRO A 50 9.84 3.47 -10.40
CA PRO A 50 8.97 2.30 -10.57
C PRO A 50 9.33 1.14 -9.64
N GLN A 51 8.33 0.54 -8.99
CA GLN A 51 8.53 -0.55 -8.02
C GLN A 51 8.54 -1.94 -8.66
N HIS A 52 7.64 -2.20 -9.62
CA HIS A 52 7.50 -3.50 -10.26
C HIS A 52 7.98 -3.46 -11.72
N PRO A 53 8.38 -4.62 -12.29
CA PRO A 53 8.63 -4.74 -13.73
C PRO A 53 7.43 -4.30 -14.58
N HIS A 54 7.70 -3.84 -15.80
CA HIS A 54 6.66 -3.41 -16.72
C HIS A 54 5.71 -4.57 -17.09
N GLY A 55 4.40 -4.33 -16.97
CA GLY A 55 3.37 -5.33 -17.31
C GLY A 55 3.06 -6.35 -16.21
N THR A 56 3.58 -6.17 -15.00
CA THR A 56 3.26 -7.04 -13.86
C THR A 56 1.76 -7.02 -13.53
N ILE A 57 1.17 -8.21 -13.41
CA ILE A 57 -0.22 -8.42 -12.98
C ILE A 57 -0.23 -9.46 -11.86
N HIS A 58 -0.55 -9.04 -10.64
CA HIS A 58 -0.85 -9.93 -9.53
C HIS A 58 -2.36 -9.97 -9.32
N LYS A 59 -3.02 -11.09 -9.65
CA LYS A 59 -4.48 -11.23 -9.51
C LYS A 59 -4.89 -11.39 -8.05
N THR A 60 -4.00 -11.97 -7.26
CA THR A 60 -4.25 -12.23 -5.84
C THR A 60 -3.13 -11.67 -4.97
N LYS A 61 -3.46 -11.40 -3.70
CA LYS A 61 -2.47 -10.97 -2.70
C LYS A 61 -1.37 -12.02 -2.51
N ALA A 62 -1.71 -13.30 -2.59
CA ALA A 62 -0.74 -14.39 -2.43
C ALA A 62 0.30 -14.39 -3.57
N GLU A 63 -0.13 -14.18 -4.82
CA GLU A 63 0.78 -14.01 -5.97
C GLU A 63 1.73 -12.83 -5.77
N ALA A 64 1.22 -11.69 -5.31
CA ALA A 64 2.04 -10.51 -5.05
C ALA A 64 3.10 -10.78 -3.95
N ILE A 65 2.74 -11.45 -2.86
CA ILE A 65 3.68 -11.78 -1.77
C ILE A 65 4.76 -12.75 -2.24
N ALA A 66 4.42 -13.72 -3.10
CA ALA A 66 5.38 -14.65 -3.66
C ALA A 66 6.39 -13.93 -4.56
N ALA A 67 5.92 -13.06 -5.47
CA ALA A 67 6.78 -12.31 -6.39
C ALA A 67 7.77 -11.35 -5.68
N GLU A 68 7.34 -10.70 -4.59
CA GLU A 68 8.21 -9.80 -3.81
C GLU A 68 9.25 -10.53 -2.94
N HIS A 69 9.05 -11.82 -2.63
CA HIS A 69 10.05 -12.62 -1.90
C HIS A 69 11.23 -13.05 -2.77
N ASP A 70 11.04 -13.07 -4.09
CA ASP A 70 12.04 -13.45 -5.08
C ASP A 70 12.88 -12.25 -5.58
N HIS A 71 12.63 -11.05 -5.05
CA HIS A 71 13.38 -9.81 -5.27
C HIS A 71 14.42 -9.57 -4.17
#